data_AF-A0AAU4UB27-F1
#
_entry.id   AF-A0AAU4UB27-F1
#
_cell.length_a   1.000
_cell.length_b   1.000
_cell.length_c   1.000
_cell.angle_alpha   90.00
_cell.angle_beta   90.00
_cell.angle_gamma   90.00
#
_symmetry.space_group_name_H-M   'P 1'
#
loop_
_entity.id
_entity.type
_entity.pdbx_description
1 polymer ?
#
loop_
_entity_poly.entity_id
_entity_poly.type
_entity_poly.pdbx_seq_one_letter_code
_entity_poly.pdbx_strand_id
1 'polypeptide(L)'
;MRKIDELGAFWVDGHENDELYGRLRFTPEDEGITLSLIGTFDAVPLNEDTEQIRILGWIGKDKVTLERCYSAGTFHRSPGITESKFRANELLLGHHASEPSPEFQSASVSLSDLDNWVGRSGISREIDADADIKNRDITLTYHLRSLASESYRFSRGEVALSFAWSTNGDSLQGVTLKHWPVLKITYDEQRPLEEIREDIGLLESLLTLCVGTSTSIDSLLLRRPDIRVTMLSGEEGPTEQAIEFFAQPLRYSDPTERKPTQQHRMLFTYDEIGGIATIAKWLDTAPRFRRALNSFVSVWRAKQMFAENRFLNVTFAAEAFHRITQGGAYMEDREFQELLQSYIASTPEEHHAWLLGRIAYGNDLPLVKRLRQLASRSAPVTRSLIKNKGQWAHLLAQVRNELTHVGEGSRSFGGSELIFLTESVISVVRVCMLLECGVESESLKSKSDSYAINWHKPHLDRALEVVRRDFERKK
;
A
#
# COMPACT_ATOMS: atom_id res chain seq x y z
N MET A 1 -4.77 10.50 -7.79
CA MET A 1 -4.18 10.95 -9.07
C MET A 1 -5.20 11.75 -9.85
N ARG A 2 -4.80 12.80 -10.56
CA ARG A 2 -5.72 13.57 -11.44
C ARG A 2 -6.07 12.78 -12.70
N LYS A 3 -7.28 12.99 -13.24
CA LYS A 3 -7.68 12.45 -14.55
C LYS A 3 -6.94 13.20 -15.66
N ILE A 4 -6.66 12.53 -16.78
CA ILE A 4 -6.07 13.12 -17.99
C ILE A 4 -7.01 12.83 -19.15
N ASP A 5 -7.24 13.83 -20.01
CA ASP A 5 -8.00 13.68 -21.24
C ASP A 5 -7.56 14.74 -22.26
N GLU A 6 -6.44 14.49 -22.95
CA GLU A 6 -5.78 15.48 -23.79
C GLU A 6 -5.41 14.92 -25.18
N LEU A 7 -5.39 15.80 -26.17
CA LEU A 7 -4.86 15.51 -27.50
C LEU A 7 -3.34 15.67 -27.51
N GLY A 8 -2.67 14.84 -28.30
CA GLY A 8 -1.21 14.82 -28.37
C GLY A 8 -0.67 14.18 -29.64
N ALA A 9 0.65 14.26 -29.76
CA ALA A 9 1.44 13.58 -30.78
C ALA A 9 2.27 12.47 -30.11
N PHE A 10 2.34 11.29 -30.73
CA PHE A 10 2.91 10.09 -30.12
C PHE A 10 3.69 9.27 -31.14
N TRP A 11 4.75 8.60 -30.72
CA TRP A 11 5.57 7.70 -31.54
C TRP A 11 6.12 6.56 -30.67
N VAL A 12 6.53 5.47 -31.31
CA VAL A 12 7.21 4.36 -30.63
C VAL A 12 8.66 4.75 -30.33
N ASP A 13 9.19 4.37 -29.18
CA ASP A 13 10.58 4.63 -28.80
C ASP A 13 11.55 4.15 -29.91
N GLY A 14 12.48 5.01 -30.34
CA GLY A 14 13.39 4.77 -31.48
C GLY A 14 12.78 4.94 -32.88
N HIS A 15 11.51 5.35 -32.98
CA HIS A 15 10.79 5.56 -34.24
C HIS A 15 10.12 6.94 -34.30
N GLU A 16 10.86 8.01 -33.97
CA GLU A 16 10.35 9.41 -33.92
C GLU A 16 9.76 9.90 -35.25
N ASN A 17 10.16 9.30 -36.38
CA ASN A 17 9.65 9.65 -37.70
C ASN A 17 8.26 9.07 -38.00
N ASP A 18 7.78 8.12 -37.20
CA ASP A 18 6.46 7.49 -37.28
C ASP A 18 5.51 8.11 -36.24
N GLU A 19 5.36 9.44 -36.31
CA GLU A 19 4.52 10.21 -35.40
C GLU A 19 3.04 10.13 -35.79
N LEU A 20 2.20 9.79 -34.81
CA LEU A 20 0.74 9.77 -34.93
C LEU A 20 0.08 10.71 -33.93
N TYR A 21 -1.05 11.28 -34.34
CA TYR A 21 -1.86 12.14 -33.48
C TYR A 21 -3.00 11.36 -32.85
N GLY A 22 -3.31 11.69 -31.60
CA GLY A 22 -4.35 10.99 -30.88
C GLY A 22 -4.72 11.63 -29.55
N ARG A 23 -5.43 10.86 -28.73
CA ARG A 23 -5.96 11.27 -27.44
C ARG A 23 -5.48 10.32 -26.36
N LEU A 24 -4.78 10.87 -25.37
CA LEU A 24 -4.35 10.17 -24.16
C LEU A 24 -5.37 10.41 -23.05
N ARG A 25 -5.83 9.33 -22.43
CA ARG A 25 -6.72 9.36 -21.28
C ARG A 25 -6.18 8.56 -20.13
N PHE A 26 -6.33 9.12 -18.93
CA PHE A 26 -6.18 8.39 -17.68
C PHE A 26 -7.46 8.46 -16.86
N THR A 27 -8.14 7.32 -16.74
CA THR A 27 -9.35 7.14 -15.92
C THR A 27 -9.08 6.07 -14.86
N PRO A 28 -8.78 6.45 -13.61
CA PRO A 28 -8.37 5.49 -12.57
C PRO A 28 -9.49 4.53 -12.13
N GLU A 29 -10.75 4.81 -12.48
CA GLU A 29 -11.93 4.02 -12.15
C GLU A 29 -12.18 2.86 -13.11
N ASP A 30 -11.78 3.00 -14.38
CA ASP A 30 -12.23 2.16 -15.49
C ASP A 30 -11.07 1.51 -16.25
N GLU A 31 -10.66 2.11 -17.38
CA GLU A 31 -9.71 1.54 -18.33
C GLU A 31 -8.24 1.85 -18.01
N GLY A 32 -7.97 2.61 -16.94
CA GLY A 32 -6.61 3.01 -16.58
C GLY A 32 -6.05 4.00 -17.58
N ILE A 33 -4.88 3.69 -18.16
CA ILE A 33 -4.20 4.54 -19.15
C ILE A 33 -4.52 4.02 -20.55
N THR A 34 -5.12 4.87 -21.38
CA THR A 34 -5.51 4.51 -22.75
C THR A 34 -5.04 5.57 -23.74
N LEU A 35 -4.55 5.11 -24.88
CA LEU A 35 -4.15 5.97 -25.99
C LEU A 35 -4.94 5.55 -27.24
N SER A 36 -5.68 6.48 -27.82
CA SER A 36 -6.38 6.31 -29.10
C SER A 36 -5.68 7.15 -30.16
N LEU A 37 -5.18 6.53 -31.23
CA LEU A 37 -4.46 7.19 -32.32
C LEU A 37 -5.25 7.14 -33.62
N ILE A 38 -5.10 8.18 -34.44
CA ILE A 38 -5.55 8.18 -35.83
C ILE A 38 -4.42 7.55 -36.66
N GLY A 39 -4.64 6.34 -37.17
CA GLY A 39 -3.65 5.52 -37.86
C GLY A 39 -3.13 4.35 -37.02
N THR A 40 -2.08 3.70 -37.52
CA THR A 40 -1.36 2.58 -36.90
C THR A 40 0.14 2.83 -37.07
N PHE A 41 0.94 2.52 -36.05
CA PHE A 41 2.39 2.59 -36.18
C PHE A 41 2.88 1.56 -37.19
N ASP A 42 3.76 1.97 -38.09
CA ASP A 42 4.47 1.09 -39.02
C ASP A 42 5.45 0.18 -38.27
N ALA A 43 6.00 0.67 -37.15
CA ALA A 43 6.96 -0.04 -36.32
C ALA A 43 6.37 -1.22 -35.51
N VAL A 44 5.04 -1.33 -35.41
CA VAL A 44 4.36 -2.33 -34.57
C VAL A 44 3.71 -3.41 -35.45
N PRO A 45 4.23 -4.66 -35.49
CA PRO A 45 3.67 -5.70 -36.32
C PRO A 45 2.24 -6.07 -35.87
N LEU A 46 1.33 -6.18 -36.84
CA LEU A 46 -0.13 -6.32 -36.64
C LEU A 46 -0.59 -7.66 -36.01
N ASN A 47 0.29 -8.67 -35.89
CA ASN A 47 -0.12 -10.07 -35.65
C ASN A 47 0.77 -10.89 -34.69
N GLU A 48 1.71 -10.27 -33.98
CA GLU A 48 2.43 -10.95 -32.90
C GLU A 48 1.84 -10.50 -31.57
N ASP A 49 1.85 -11.38 -30.55
CA ASP A 49 1.62 -10.99 -29.16
C ASP A 49 2.68 -9.93 -28.81
N THR A 50 2.44 -8.67 -29.17
CA THR A 50 3.43 -7.61 -29.13
C THR A 50 3.88 -7.46 -27.69
N GLU A 51 5.12 -7.85 -27.45
CA GLU A 51 5.85 -7.61 -26.22
C GLU A 51 5.71 -6.13 -25.87
N GLN A 52 5.50 -5.86 -24.58
CA GLN A 52 5.34 -4.55 -23.97
C GLN A 52 6.18 -3.45 -24.67
N ILE A 53 5.54 -2.59 -25.47
CA ILE A 53 6.23 -1.49 -26.17
C ILE A 53 6.24 -0.22 -25.32
N ARG A 54 7.20 0.66 -25.58
CA ARG A 54 7.23 2.03 -25.04
C ARG A 54 6.75 3.01 -26.11
N ILE A 55 5.81 3.87 -25.74
CA ILE A 55 5.30 4.94 -26.59
C ILE A 55 5.67 6.28 -25.93
N LEU A 56 6.34 7.14 -26.68
CA LEU A 56 6.66 8.51 -26.29
C LEU A 56 5.66 9.48 -26.91
N GLY A 57 5.54 10.68 -26.35
CA GLY A 57 4.68 11.70 -26.95
C GLY A 57 4.68 13.05 -26.25
N TRP A 58 3.82 13.93 -26.73
CA TRP A 58 3.55 15.25 -26.15
C TRP A 58 2.05 15.44 -25.95
N ILE A 59 1.65 15.94 -24.78
CA ILE A 59 0.33 16.52 -24.55
C ILE A 59 0.51 17.97 -24.10
N GLY A 60 -0.07 18.91 -24.83
CA GLY A 60 0.20 20.33 -24.64
C GLY A 60 1.71 20.63 -24.69
N LYS A 61 2.29 20.98 -23.53
CA LYS A 61 3.74 21.24 -23.37
C LYS A 61 4.50 20.12 -22.67
N ASP A 62 3.79 19.12 -22.16
CA ASP A 62 4.35 18.10 -21.28
C ASP A 62 4.77 16.87 -22.10
N LYS A 63 6.02 16.43 -21.88
CA LYS A 63 6.54 15.16 -22.42
C LYS A 63 5.83 13.98 -21.76
N VAL A 64 5.56 12.94 -22.52
CA VAL A 64 4.85 11.74 -22.08
C VAL A 64 5.67 10.51 -22.41
N THR A 65 5.84 9.61 -21.42
CA THR A 65 6.29 8.22 -21.64
C THR A 65 5.18 7.28 -21.19
N LEU A 66 4.71 6.43 -22.08
CA LEU A 66 3.83 5.31 -21.79
C LEU A 66 4.65 4.03 -21.79
N GLU A 67 4.61 3.31 -20.68
CA GLU A 67 5.39 2.10 -20.45
C GLU A 67 4.49 0.87 -20.46
N ARG A 68 5.07 -0.24 -20.91
CA ARG A 68 4.40 -1.55 -20.99
C ARG A 68 3.08 -1.49 -21.75
N CYS A 69 3.12 -0.84 -22.92
CA CYS A 69 1.96 -0.69 -23.77
C CYS A 69 1.66 -2.01 -24.50
N TYR A 70 0.37 -2.31 -24.61
CA TYR A 70 -0.13 -3.41 -25.43
C TYR A 70 -1.29 -2.92 -26.29
N SER A 71 -1.39 -3.48 -27.50
CA SER A 71 -2.48 -3.16 -28.42
C SER A 71 -3.82 -3.64 -27.85
N ALA A 72 -4.80 -2.74 -27.83
CA ALA A 72 -6.20 -3.02 -27.52
C ALA A 72 -7.06 -3.15 -28.80
N GLY A 73 -6.41 -3.17 -29.97
CA GLY A 73 -7.03 -3.40 -31.26
C GLY A 73 -6.92 -2.23 -32.23
N THR A 74 -7.11 -2.57 -33.51
CA THR A 74 -7.18 -1.63 -34.64
C THR A 74 -8.61 -1.64 -35.19
N PHE A 75 -9.16 -0.47 -35.45
CA PHE A 75 -10.54 -0.28 -35.86
C PHE A 75 -10.60 0.55 -37.15
N HIS A 76 -11.39 0.11 -38.13
CA HIS A 76 -11.70 0.91 -39.30
C HIS A 76 -13.07 1.58 -39.08
N ARG A 77 -13.05 2.90 -38.87
CA ARG A 77 -14.26 3.70 -38.64
C ARG A 77 -14.72 4.33 -39.94
N SER A 78 -16.03 4.33 -40.22
CA SER A 78 -16.59 5.15 -41.30
C SER A 78 -16.23 6.63 -41.05
N PRO A 79 -15.67 7.37 -42.02
CA PRO A 79 -15.69 7.17 -43.48
C PRO A 79 -14.49 6.42 -44.10
N GLY A 80 -13.74 5.63 -43.33
CA GLY A 80 -12.55 4.88 -43.77
C GLY A 80 -11.27 5.23 -43.01
N ILE A 81 -11.40 5.89 -41.85
CA ILE A 81 -10.26 6.27 -41.01
C ILE A 81 -9.90 5.06 -40.15
N THR A 82 -8.63 4.66 -40.21
CA THR A 82 -8.07 3.66 -39.31
C THR A 82 -7.75 4.31 -37.97
N GLU A 83 -8.14 3.68 -36.87
CA GLU A 83 -7.86 4.07 -35.50
C GLU A 83 -7.18 2.91 -34.79
N SER A 84 -6.11 3.17 -34.03
CA SER A 84 -5.50 2.16 -33.15
C SER A 84 -5.68 2.55 -31.69
N LYS A 85 -5.88 1.56 -30.82
CA LYS A 85 -6.01 1.76 -29.38
C LYS A 85 -4.91 0.99 -28.66
N PHE A 86 -4.25 1.65 -27.72
CA PHE A 86 -3.28 1.06 -26.82
C PHE A 86 -3.73 1.22 -25.37
N ARG A 87 -3.34 0.26 -24.54
CA ARG A 87 -3.41 0.34 -23.08
C ARG A 87 -2.00 0.33 -22.53
N ALA A 88 -1.74 1.19 -21.56
CA ALA A 88 -0.47 1.26 -20.86
C ALA A 88 -0.67 0.92 -19.38
N ASN A 89 0.33 0.30 -18.76
CA ASN A 89 0.28 0.02 -17.33
C ASN A 89 0.79 1.22 -16.52
N GLU A 90 1.67 2.02 -17.12
CA GLU A 90 2.42 3.08 -16.45
C GLU A 90 2.56 4.30 -17.38
N LEU A 91 2.49 5.49 -16.80
CA LEU A 91 2.63 6.77 -17.50
C LEU A 91 3.54 7.70 -16.69
N LEU A 92 4.57 8.23 -17.34
CA LEU A 92 5.41 9.33 -16.84
C LEU A 92 5.03 10.61 -17.59
N LEU A 93 4.61 11.63 -16.85
CA LEU A 93 4.30 12.95 -17.38
C LEU A 93 5.37 13.96 -16.98
N GLY A 94 5.93 14.67 -17.95
CA GLY A 94 7.03 15.62 -17.79
C GLY A 94 8.40 15.08 -18.21
N HIS A 95 8.49 13.85 -18.77
CA HIS A 95 9.76 13.26 -19.20
C HIS A 95 9.57 12.23 -20.32
N HIS A 96 10.54 12.17 -21.24
CA HIS A 96 10.74 11.07 -22.19
C HIS A 96 11.83 10.17 -21.64
N ALA A 97 11.45 9.01 -21.12
CA ALA A 97 12.39 8.01 -20.66
C ALA A 97 13.01 7.31 -21.86
N SER A 98 14.34 7.21 -21.85
CA SER A 98 15.11 6.55 -22.90
C SER A 98 15.77 5.27 -22.38
N GLU A 99 16.01 5.17 -21.08
CA GLU A 99 16.59 3.98 -20.48
C GLU A 99 15.52 2.87 -20.35
N PRO A 100 15.85 1.58 -20.55
CA PRO A 100 14.90 0.48 -20.37
C PRO A 100 14.30 0.42 -18.95
N SER A 101 15.04 0.89 -17.95
CA SER A 101 14.57 1.05 -16.58
C SER A 101 14.86 2.48 -16.13
N PRO A 102 13.85 3.38 -16.16
CA PRO A 102 14.04 4.76 -15.73
C PRO A 102 14.41 4.83 -14.24
N GLU A 103 15.48 5.55 -13.93
CA GLU A 103 15.96 5.73 -12.55
C GLU A 103 15.69 7.13 -12.04
N PHE A 104 15.49 7.31 -10.72
CA PHE A 104 15.26 8.63 -10.12
C PHE A 104 15.99 8.77 -8.79
N GLN A 105 16.35 10.01 -8.42
CA GLN A 105 17.04 10.32 -7.17
C GLN A 105 16.07 10.55 -6.01
N SER A 106 14.85 11.03 -6.29
CA SER A 106 13.86 11.26 -5.24
C SER A 106 12.43 11.05 -5.70
N ALA A 107 11.59 10.72 -4.74
CA ALA A 107 10.16 10.53 -4.90
C ALA A 107 9.40 11.27 -3.80
N SER A 108 8.41 12.08 -4.17
CA SER A 108 7.50 12.75 -3.25
C SER A 108 6.11 12.18 -3.42
N VAL A 109 5.52 11.68 -2.34
CA VAL A 109 4.21 11.04 -2.36
C VAL A 109 3.22 11.79 -1.46
N SER A 110 2.00 11.92 -1.96
CA SER A 110 0.83 12.24 -1.14
C SER A 110 -0.09 11.03 -1.12
N LEU A 111 -0.48 10.62 0.09
CA LEU A 111 -1.37 9.49 0.33
C LEU A 111 -2.70 10.00 0.88
N SER A 112 -3.78 9.28 0.59
CA SER A 112 -5.08 9.54 1.22
C SER A 112 -4.99 9.43 2.74
N ASP A 113 -5.66 10.31 3.48
CA ASP A 113 -5.65 10.40 4.94
C ASP A 113 -4.27 10.73 5.57
N LEU A 114 -3.23 11.03 4.76
CA LEU A 114 -1.92 11.46 5.29
C LEU A 114 -2.01 12.75 6.11
N ASP A 115 -2.85 13.69 5.66
CA ASP A 115 -3.18 14.93 6.34
C ASP A 115 -3.79 14.71 7.73
N ASN A 116 -4.80 13.85 7.82
CA ASN A 116 -5.48 13.53 9.07
C ASN A 116 -4.60 12.69 10.01
N TRP A 117 -3.75 11.83 9.44
CA TRP A 117 -2.84 10.97 10.21
C TRP A 117 -1.68 11.74 10.84
N VAL A 118 -1.08 12.66 10.06
CA VAL A 118 -0.11 13.62 10.58
C VAL A 118 -0.79 14.57 11.57
N GLY A 119 -1.99 15.06 11.24
CA GLY A 119 -2.83 15.83 12.16
C GLY A 119 -2.24 17.18 12.57
N ARG A 120 -1.37 17.76 11.74
CA ARG A 120 -0.72 19.05 11.99
C ARG A 120 -1.14 20.07 10.94
N SER A 121 -1.49 21.28 11.38
CA SER A 121 -1.94 22.36 10.51
C SER A 121 -1.08 23.61 10.72
N GLY A 122 -0.62 24.19 9.61
CA GLY A 122 -0.04 25.53 9.58
C GLY A 122 -1.09 26.64 9.45
N ILE A 123 -2.37 26.31 9.23
CA ILE A 123 -3.45 27.27 9.04
C ILE A 123 -4.08 27.62 10.40
N SER A 124 -4.14 28.91 10.72
CA SER A 124 -4.95 29.47 11.80
C SER A 124 -5.87 30.58 11.29
N ARG A 125 -7.04 30.74 11.92
CA ARG A 125 -8.05 31.75 11.57
C ARG A 125 -8.31 32.66 12.75
N GLU A 126 -8.37 33.95 12.49
CA GLU A 126 -8.84 34.98 13.42
C GLU A 126 -10.12 35.61 12.85
N ILE A 127 -11.10 35.81 13.73
CA ILE A 127 -12.36 36.50 13.41
C ILE A 127 -12.41 37.71 14.33
N ASP A 128 -12.49 38.90 13.76
CA ASP A 128 -12.71 40.11 14.56
C ASP A 128 -14.16 40.12 15.05
N ALA A 129 -14.36 39.86 16.34
CA ALA A 129 -15.67 39.72 16.97
C ALA A 129 -16.27 41.06 17.43
N ASP A 130 -15.51 42.16 17.35
CA ASP A 130 -15.95 43.52 17.73
C ASP A 130 -16.58 44.29 16.55
N ALA A 131 -16.77 43.65 15.40
CA ALA A 131 -17.64 44.17 14.35
C ALA A 131 -19.09 44.18 14.88
N ASP A 132 -19.50 45.34 15.40
CA ASP A 132 -20.88 45.67 15.74
C ASP A 132 -21.79 45.02 14.69
N ILE A 133 -22.63 44.05 15.09
CA ILE A 133 -23.44 43.19 14.19
C ILE A 133 -24.38 44.04 13.28
N LYS A 134 -24.44 45.35 13.52
CA LYS A 134 -25.11 46.37 12.71
C LYS A 134 -24.28 46.88 11.51
N ASN A 135 -22.96 46.74 11.50
CA ASN A 135 -22.09 47.10 10.37
C ASN A 135 -21.75 45.86 9.52
N ARG A 136 -21.90 46.03 8.20
CA ARG A 136 -21.93 44.98 7.18
C ARG A 136 -20.55 44.37 6.85
N ASP A 137 -19.50 44.74 7.56
CA ASP A 137 -18.13 44.37 7.23
C ASP A 137 -17.63 43.30 8.20
N ILE A 138 -17.27 42.13 7.65
CA ILE A 138 -16.67 41.01 8.39
C ILE A 138 -15.22 40.87 7.93
N THR A 139 -14.26 41.08 8.83
CA THR A 139 -12.84 40.83 8.55
C THR A 139 -12.48 39.40 8.95
N LEU A 140 -11.97 38.64 8.00
CA LEU A 140 -11.48 37.27 8.19
C LEU A 140 -9.99 37.22 7.85
N THR A 141 -9.15 36.98 8.85
CA THR A 141 -7.70 36.87 8.65
C THR A 141 -7.29 35.40 8.77
N TYR A 142 -6.64 34.89 7.72
CA TYR A 142 -6.03 33.57 7.71
C TYR A 142 -4.52 33.72 7.77
N HIS A 143 -3.88 33.03 8.72
CA HIS A 143 -2.43 32.93 8.79
C HIS A 143 -2.01 31.54 8.36
N LEU A 144 -1.05 31.48 7.44
CA LEU A 144 -0.36 30.25 7.09
C LEU A 144 1.06 30.31 7.64
N ARG A 145 1.36 29.49 8.64
CA ARG A 145 2.70 29.33 9.21
C ARG A 145 3.38 28.15 8.56
N SER A 146 4.61 28.35 8.10
CA SER A 146 5.46 27.24 7.67
C SER A 146 5.77 26.36 8.87
N LEU A 147 5.44 25.07 8.76
CA LEU A 147 5.81 24.08 9.76
C LEU A 147 7.23 23.57 9.47
N ALA A 148 8.00 23.31 10.52
CA ALA A 148 9.34 22.76 10.37
C ALA A 148 9.28 21.41 9.65
N SER A 149 10.16 21.23 8.66
CA SER A 149 10.34 19.92 8.03
C SER A 149 11.15 19.01 8.95
N GLU A 150 10.81 17.73 8.93
CA GLU A 150 11.52 16.70 9.68
C GLU A 150 12.15 15.73 8.69
N SER A 151 13.37 15.29 8.95
CA SER A 151 14.02 14.28 8.13
C SER A 151 14.78 13.27 8.99
N TYR A 152 14.91 12.07 8.46
CA TYR A 152 15.67 11.00 9.09
C TYR A 152 16.29 10.09 8.04
N ARG A 153 17.51 9.62 8.30
CA ARG A 153 18.23 8.73 7.39
C ARG A 153 17.84 7.27 7.57
N PHE A 154 17.78 6.55 6.46
CA PHE A 154 17.65 5.10 6.40
C PHE A 154 18.80 4.54 5.55
N SER A 155 18.89 3.22 5.37
CA SER A 155 20.06 2.55 4.78
C SER A 155 20.43 3.00 3.36
N ARG A 156 19.49 3.53 2.58
CA ARG A 156 19.69 3.92 1.17
C ARG A 156 19.49 5.41 0.89
N GLY A 157 19.27 6.23 1.92
CA GLY A 157 19.02 7.66 1.75
C GLY A 157 18.36 8.34 2.95
N GLU A 158 17.50 9.30 2.68
CA GLU A 158 16.76 10.10 3.67
C GLU A 158 15.27 10.13 3.34
N VAL A 159 14.42 10.03 4.37
CA VAL A 159 13.00 10.30 4.27
C VAL A 159 12.67 11.57 5.04
N ALA A 160 11.86 12.45 4.44
CA ALA A 160 11.47 13.72 5.02
C ALA A 160 9.95 13.93 4.97
N LEU A 161 9.41 14.51 6.04
CA LEU A 161 8.08 15.07 6.11
C LEU A 161 8.18 16.59 5.93
N SER A 162 7.53 17.11 4.91
CA SER A 162 7.39 18.55 4.66
C SER A 162 5.93 18.93 4.44
N PHE A 163 5.65 20.23 4.33
CA PHE A 163 4.29 20.75 4.22
C PHE A 163 4.19 21.68 3.01
N ALA A 164 3.28 21.33 2.10
CA ALA A 164 2.96 22.11 0.92
C ALA A 164 1.65 22.87 1.12
N TRP A 165 1.45 23.91 0.33
CA TRP A 165 0.24 24.71 0.36
C TRP A 165 -0.07 25.29 -1.02
N SER A 166 -1.32 25.67 -1.22
CA SER A 166 -1.77 26.40 -2.42
C SER A 166 -2.92 27.32 -2.08
N THR A 167 -3.01 28.43 -2.78
CA THR A 167 -4.19 29.31 -2.75
C THR A 167 -4.81 29.37 -4.14
N ASN A 168 -6.14 29.43 -4.20
CA ASN A 168 -6.88 29.65 -5.44
C ASN A 168 -8.15 30.46 -5.14
N GLY A 169 -8.75 31.06 -6.17
CA GLY A 169 -10.01 31.78 -6.07
C GLY A 169 -9.92 33.21 -6.58
N ASP A 170 -11.03 33.93 -6.41
CA ASP A 170 -11.18 35.32 -6.82
C ASP A 170 -12.01 36.11 -5.79
N SER A 171 -12.03 37.42 -5.94
CA SER A 171 -12.71 38.32 -5.00
C SER A 171 -14.24 38.30 -5.09
N LEU A 172 -14.83 37.60 -6.08
CA LEU A 172 -16.28 37.55 -6.33
C LEU A 172 -16.91 36.24 -5.85
N GLN A 173 -16.24 35.11 -6.07
CA GLN A 173 -16.74 33.76 -5.78
C GLN A 173 -16.18 33.18 -4.48
N GLY A 174 -14.94 33.55 -4.11
CA GLY A 174 -14.32 33.13 -2.86
C GLY A 174 -12.86 32.73 -2.99
N VAL A 175 -12.22 32.53 -1.84
CA VAL A 175 -10.81 32.15 -1.71
C VAL A 175 -10.70 30.77 -1.05
N THR A 176 -9.86 29.91 -1.60
CA THR A 176 -9.56 28.58 -1.06
C THR A 176 -8.08 28.50 -0.70
N LEU A 177 -7.78 28.21 0.57
CA LEU A 177 -6.44 27.91 1.05
C LEU A 177 -6.34 26.40 1.36
N LYS A 178 -5.37 25.72 0.74
CA LYS A 178 -5.06 24.31 1.00
C LYS A 178 -3.67 24.18 1.62
N HIS A 179 -3.53 23.26 2.56
CA HIS A 179 -2.27 22.91 3.23
C HIS A 179 -2.24 21.40 3.45
N TRP A 180 -1.15 20.72 3.11
CA TRP A 180 -1.05 19.27 3.21
C TRP A 180 0.38 18.79 3.46
N PRO A 181 0.56 17.66 4.16
CA PRO A 181 1.87 17.02 4.30
C PRO A 181 2.31 16.32 3.02
N VAL A 182 3.62 16.23 2.83
CA VAL A 182 4.27 15.49 1.74
C VAL A 182 5.40 14.65 2.35
N LEU A 183 5.41 13.35 2.03
CA LEU A 183 6.55 12.48 2.34
C LEU A 183 7.48 12.44 1.12
N LYS A 184 8.76 12.75 1.32
CA LYS A 184 9.78 12.69 0.29
C LYS A 184 10.85 11.67 0.68
N ILE A 185 11.13 10.71 -0.20
CA ILE A 185 12.31 9.85 -0.12
C ILE A 185 13.35 10.43 -1.08
N THR A 186 14.57 10.66 -0.60
CA THR A 186 15.74 11.03 -1.40
C THR A 186 16.79 9.96 -1.20
N TYR A 187 17.14 9.25 -2.27
CA TYR A 187 18.16 8.20 -2.22
C TYR A 187 19.56 8.82 -2.23
N ASP A 188 20.58 8.05 -1.85
CA ASP A 188 21.99 8.49 -2.00
C ASP A 188 22.46 8.32 -3.46
N GLU A 189 21.98 7.28 -4.13
CA GLU A 189 22.22 6.97 -5.54
C GLU A 189 20.87 6.83 -6.25
N GLN A 190 20.82 7.14 -7.55
CA GLN A 190 19.59 6.97 -8.34
C GLN A 190 19.09 5.52 -8.26
N ARG A 191 17.77 5.35 -8.19
CA ARG A 191 17.12 4.05 -8.05
C ARG A 191 16.15 3.79 -9.19
N PRO A 192 16.08 2.55 -9.71
CA PRO A 192 15.06 2.16 -10.66
C PRO A 192 13.65 2.45 -10.15
N LEU A 193 12.76 2.89 -11.04
CA LEU A 193 11.38 3.21 -10.72
C LEU A 193 10.67 2.10 -9.92
N GLU A 194 10.95 0.84 -10.22
CA GLU A 194 10.33 -0.29 -9.51
C GLU A 194 10.75 -0.36 -8.03
N GLU A 195 12.03 -0.13 -7.71
CA GLU A 195 12.48 -0.07 -6.30
C GLU A 195 11.80 1.10 -5.56
N ILE A 196 11.67 2.23 -6.24
CA ILE A 196 10.97 3.40 -5.69
C ILE A 196 9.51 3.08 -5.41
N ARG A 197 8.82 2.43 -6.35
CA ARG A 197 7.42 2.01 -6.18
C ARG A 197 7.25 1.03 -5.02
N GLU A 198 8.20 0.11 -4.83
CA GLU A 198 8.20 -0.78 -3.68
C GLU A 198 8.26 0.00 -2.36
N ASP A 199 9.16 0.99 -2.26
CA ASP A 199 9.30 1.83 -1.06
C ASP A 199 8.06 2.71 -0.81
N ILE A 200 7.46 3.28 -1.86
CA ILE A 200 6.18 3.99 -1.75
C ILE A 200 5.06 3.04 -1.28
N GLY A 201 5.05 1.80 -1.78
CA GLY A 201 4.12 0.76 -1.33
C GLY A 201 4.29 0.38 0.14
N LEU A 202 5.51 0.48 0.68
CA LEU A 202 5.77 0.31 2.11
C LEU A 202 5.22 1.47 2.93
N LEU A 203 5.37 2.72 2.47
CA LEU A 203 4.76 3.89 3.12
C LEU A 203 3.23 3.80 3.15
N GLU A 204 2.62 3.43 2.02
CA GLU A 204 1.18 3.20 1.94
C GLU A 204 0.74 2.07 2.90
N SER A 205 1.50 0.98 2.98
CA SER A 205 1.21 -0.12 3.90
C SER A 205 1.28 0.31 5.36
N LEU A 206 2.28 1.11 5.74
CA LEU A 206 2.38 1.66 7.10
C LEU A 206 1.16 2.52 7.44
N LEU A 207 0.78 3.42 6.55
CA LEU A 207 -0.40 4.26 6.76
C LEU A 207 -1.67 3.43 6.88
N THR A 208 -1.86 2.42 6.01
CA THR A 208 -2.97 1.46 6.11
C THR A 208 -2.99 0.75 7.47
N LEU A 209 -1.83 0.34 8.02
CA LEU A 209 -1.74 -0.29 9.34
C LEU A 209 -2.17 0.66 10.47
N CYS A 210 -1.77 1.92 10.39
CA CYS A 210 -2.07 2.94 11.40
C CYS A 210 -3.53 3.42 11.34
N VAL A 211 -4.07 3.60 10.14
CA VAL A 211 -5.44 4.10 9.93
C VAL A 211 -6.46 2.98 10.08
N GLY A 212 -6.14 1.75 9.64
CA GLY A 212 -7.04 0.59 9.70
C GLY A 212 -8.09 0.55 8.58
N THR A 213 -7.88 1.33 7.51
CA THR A 213 -8.71 1.35 6.30
C THR A 213 -7.81 1.39 5.06
N SER A 214 -8.39 1.27 3.87
CA SER A 214 -7.62 1.37 2.62
C SER A 214 -7.08 2.78 2.44
N THR A 215 -5.79 2.89 2.21
CA THR A 215 -5.17 4.11 1.70
C THR A 215 -4.97 4.01 0.19
N SER A 216 -4.67 5.14 -0.45
CA SER A 216 -4.41 5.24 -1.88
C SER A 216 -3.40 6.35 -2.17
N ILE A 217 -2.69 6.23 -3.28
CA ILE A 217 -1.73 7.23 -3.75
C ILE A 217 -2.48 8.35 -4.49
N ASP A 218 -2.40 9.56 -3.96
CA ASP A 218 -3.02 10.74 -4.56
C ASP A 218 -2.12 11.41 -5.59
N SER A 219 -0.82 11.45 -5.33
CA SER A 219 0.19 11.87 -6.29
C SER A 219 1.54 11.21 -5.98
N LEU A 220 2.31 10.95 -7.05
CA LEU A 220 3.69 10.51 -6.97
C LEU A 220 4.52 11.36 -7.93
N LEU A 221 5.42 12.17 -7.38
CA LEU A 221 6.32 13.04 -8.13
C LEU A 221 7.75 12.53 -8.02
N LEU A 222 8.34 12.20 -9.15
CA LEU A 222 9.71 11.73 -9.29
C LEU A 222 10.61 12.88 -9.73
N ARG A 223 11.87 12.86 -9.29
CA ARG A 223 12.88 13.85 -9.71
C ARG A 223 14.25 13.22 -9.89
N ARG A 224 14.98 13.82 -10.83
CA ARG A 224 16.36 13.52 -11.19
C ARG A 224 17.14 14.83 -11.27
N PRO A 225 18.36 14.92 -10.69
CA PRO A 225 19.15 16.16 -10.69
C PRO A 225 19.52 16.67 -12.10
N ASP A 226 19.63 15.77 -13.07
CA ASP A 226 19.97 16.01 -14.48
C ASP A 226 18.76 16.43 -15.33
N ILE A 227 17.53 16.28 -14.83
CA ILE A 227 16.33 16.72 -15.56
C ILE A 227 15.83 18.03 -14.98
N ARG A 228 16.01 19.13 -15.71
CA ARG A 228 15.64 20.48 -15.30
C ARG A 228 14.39 20.97 -16.03
N VAL A 229 13.68 21.92 -15.42
CA VAL A 229 12.54 22.60 -16.06
C VAL A 229 13.04 23.36 -17.30
N THR A 230 12.28 23.36 -18.39
CA THR A 230 12.62 24.20 -19.55
C THR A 230 11.95 25.56 -19.43
N MET A 231 12.73 26.64 -19.51
CA MET A 231 12.20 28.00 -19.50
C MET A 231 11.52 28.36 -20.83
N LEU A 232 10.74 29.44 -20.85
CA LEU A 232 10.18 29.99 -22.10
C LEU A 232 11.26 30.39 -23.12
N SER A 233 12.48 30.70 -22.66
CA SER A 233 13.64 30.97 -23.51
C SER A 233 14.18 29.72 -24.23
N GLY A 234 13.73 28.52 -23.84
CA GLY A 234 14.30 27.24 -24.28
C GLY A 234 15.51 26.78 -23.46
N GLU A 235 16.01 27.60 -22.55
CA GLU A 235 17.13 27.25 -21.67
C GLU A 235 16.68 26.39 -20.48
N GLU A 236 17.63 25.63 -19.92
CA GLU A 236 17.40 24.88 -18.68
C GLU A 236 17.27 25.82 -17.48
N GLY A 237 16.21 25.60 -16.71
CA GLY A 237 15.94 26.34 -15.48
C GLY A 237 16.68 25.79 -14.27
N PRO A 238 16.72 26.57 -13.18
CA PRO A 238 17.49 26.22 -11.99
C PRO A 238 16.85 25.07 -11.19
N THR A 239 15.59 24.74 -11.42
CA THR A 239 14.84 23.72 -10.65
C THR A 239 14.75 22.39 -11.39
N GLU A 240 14.81 21.30 -10.65
CA GLU A 240 14.52 19.95 -11.17
C GLU A 240 13.08 19.89 -11.70
N GLN A 241 12.91 19.28 -12.87
CA GLN A 241 11.61 18.97 -13.44
C GLN A 241 10.92 17.93 -12.58
N ALA A 242 9.68 18.21 -12.15
CA ALA A 242 8.83 17.21 -11.53
C ALA A 242 8.25 16.30 -12.60
N ILE A 243 8.36 14.98 -12.39
CA ILE A 243 7.82 13.96 -13.28
C ILE A 243 6.68 13.27 -12.54
N GLU A 244 5.46 13.43 -13.00
CA GLU A 244 4.27 12.85 -12.36
C GLU A 244 4.08 11.41 -12.86
N PHE A 245 4.04 10.45 -11.94
CA PHE A 245 3.84 9.05 -12.25
C PHE A 245 2.37 8.64 -12.06
N PHE A 246 1.84 7.93 -13.05
CA PHE A 246 0.50 7.39 -13.05
C PHE A 246 0.53 5.88 -13.28
N ALA A 247 -0.28 5.17 -12.50
CA ALA A 247 -0.57 3.75 -12.71
C ALA A 247 -1.99 3.47 -12.22
N GLN A 248 -2.65 2.47 -12.82
CA GLN A 248 -3.99 2.09 -12.39
C GLN A 248 -3.93 1.47 -10.97
N PRO A 249 -4.63 2.04 -9.97
CA PRO A 249 -4.66 1.47 -8.63
C PRO A 249 -5.60 0.25 -8.58
N LEU A 250 -5.33 -0.70 -7.67
CA LEU A 250 -6.25 -1.84 -7.42
C LEU A 250 -7.61 -1.41 -6.90
N ARG A 251 -7.64 -0.29 -6.17
CA ARG A 251 -8.85 0.34 -5.66
C ARG A 251 -8.70 1.84 -5.79
N TYR A 252 -9.62 2.45 -6.51
CA TYR A 252 -9.75 3.90 -6.58
C TYR A 252 -11.03 4.36 -5.88
N SER A 253 -10.91 5.51 -5.24
CA SER A 253 -12.02 6.36 -4.84
C SER A 253 -11.63 7.79 -5.18
N ASP A 254 -12.54 8.59 -5.72
CA ASP A 254 -12.23 9.97 -6.05
C ASP A 254 -11.87 10.76 -4.78
N PRO A 255 -10.72 11.47 -4.72
CA PRO A 255 -10.35 12.26 -3.55
C PRO A 255 -11.44 13.23 -3.08
N THR A 256 -12.29 13.72 -3.98
CA THR A 256 -13.39 14.65 -3.67
C THR A 256 -14.61 13.96 -3.03
N GLU A 257 -14.78 12.66 -3.25
CA GLU A 257 -15.88 11.86 -2.72
C GLU A 257 -15.49 11.08 -1.46
N ARG A 258 -14.20 11.00 -1.14
CA ARG A 258 -13.70 10.29 0.04
C ARG A 258 -14.15 10.98 1.33
N LYS A 259 -14.63 10.17 2.27
CA LYS A 259 -14.84 10.62 3.64
C LYS A 259 -13.51 10.50 4.39
N PRO A 260 -12.92 11.60 4.88
CA PRO A 260 -11.66 11.54 5.60
C PRO A 260 -11.82 10.71 6.88
N THR A 261 -10.82 9.88 7.16
CA THR A 261 -10.76 9.16 8.43
C THR A 261 -10.36 10.16 9.51
N GLN A 262 -11.25 10.39 10.47
CA GLN A 262 -10.97 11.30 11.57
C GLN A 262 -9.83 10.75 12.44
N GLN A 263 -8.90 11.61 12.86
CA GLN A 263 -7.69 11.20 13.61
C GLN A 263 -8.03 10.35 14.85
N HIS A 264 -9.08 10.70 15.60
CA HIS A 264 -9.53 9.95 16.79
C HIS A 264 -10.04 8.53 16.49
N ARG A 265 -10.29 8.19 15.22
CA ARG A 265 -10.67 6.84 14.77
C ARG A 265 -9.49 6.02 14.28
N MET A 266 -8.35 6.66 14.03
CA MET A 266 -7.13 5.96 13.64
C MET A 266 -6.56 5.21 14.84
N LEU A 267 -5.92 4.07 14.58
CA LEU A 267 -5.33 3.29 15.67
C LEU A 267 -4.10 3.99 16.25
N PHE A 268 -3.24 4.51 15.37
CA PHE A 268 -2.04 5.27 15.73
C PHE A 268 -1.90 6.49 14.84
N THR A 269 -1.57 7.64 15.43
CA THR A 269 -1.19 8.85 14.69
C THR A 269 0.30 8.84 14.33
N TYR A 270 0.72 9.78 13.48
CA TYR A 270 2.14 9.97 13.13
C TYR A 270 3.03 10.16 14.38
N ASP A 271 2.59 11.00 15.31
CA ASP A 271 3.35 11.30 16.53
C ASP A 271 3.39 10.10 17.48
N GLU A 272 2.29 9.36 17.59
CA GLU A 272 2.22 8.16 18.43
C GLU A 272 3.17 7.06 17.95
N ILE A 273 3.38 6.89 16.65
CA ILE A 273 4.34 5.87 16.18
C ILE A 273 5.80 6.28 16.35
N GLY A 274 6.10 7.54 16.74
CA GLY A 274 7.46 8.07 16.86
C GLY A 274 7.92 8.92 15.65
N GLY A 275 6.98 9.35 14.80
CA GLY A 275 7.24 10.30 13.71
C GLY A 275 8.18 9.78 12.62
N ILE A 276 8.96 10.70 12.02
CA ILE A 276 9.78 10.43 10.83
C ILE A 276 10.84 9.36 11.08
N ALA A 277 11.37 9.28 12.30
CA ALA A 277 12.39 8.30 12.67
C ALA A 277 11.87 6.86 12.55
N THR A 278 10.61 6.63 12.91
CA THR A 278 9.96 5.33 12.74
C THR A 278 9.69 5.03 11.27
N ILE A 279 9.31 6.03 10.47
CA ILE A 279 9.14 5.84 9.02
C ILE A 279 10.46 5.42 8.36
N ALA A 280 11.59 6.02 8.75
CA ALA A 280 12.90 5.62 8.26
C ALA A 280 13.25 4.16 8.65
N LYS A 281 13.07 3.79 9.93
CA LYS A 281 13.26 2.40 10.40
C LYS A 281 12.33 1.41 9.69
N TRP A 282 11.10 1.84 9.38
CA TRP A 282 10.13 1.04 8.64
C TRP A 282 10.63 0.72 7.22
N LEU A 283 11.16 1.72 6.50
CA LEU A 283 11.75 1.52 5.17
C LEU A 283 12.90 0.51 5.19
N ASP A 284 13.71 0.47 6.26
CA ASP A 284 14.79 -0.52 6.41
C ASP A 284 14.30 -1.91 6.82
N THR A 285 13.25 -1.99 7.64
CA THR A 285 12.86 -3.24 8.33
C THR A 285 11.76 -4.01 7.60
N ALA A 286 10.75 -3.30 7.08
CA ALA A 286 9.59 -3.90 6.42
C ALA A 286 9.89 -4.73 5.17
N PRO A 287 10.93 -4.43 4.34
CA PRO A 287 11.29 -5.28 3.21
C PRO A 287 11.51 -6.75 3.60
N ARG A 288 12.06 -7.03 4.80
CA ARG A 288 12.34 -8.38 5.30
C ARG A 288 11.09 -9.24 5.39
N PHE A 289 9.94 -8.66 5.72
CA PHE A 289 8.66 -9.37 5.87
C PHE A 289 7.60 -8.91 4.86
N ARG A 290 8.01 -8.34 3.72
CA ARG A 290 7.12 -7.80 2.69
C ARG A 290 6.03 -8.76 2.23
N ARG A 291 6.34 -10.05 2.06
CA ARG A 291 5.33 -11.06 1.69
C ARG A 291 4.23 -11.20 2.73
N ALA A 292 4.59 -11.22 4.01
CA ALA A 292 3.65 -11.26 5.10
C ALA A 292 2.82 -9.96 5.16
N LEU A 293 3.49 -8.81 5.00
CA LEU A 293 2.85 -7.49 4.97
C LEU A 293 1.83 -7.38 3.84
N ASN A 294 2.18 -7.76 2.61
CA ASN A 294 1.29 -7.70 1.46
C ASN A 294 0.03 -8.56 1.65
N SER A 295 0.20 -9.80 2.15
CA SER A 295 -0.95 -10.65 2.51
C SER A 295 -1.80 -9.99 3.59
N PHE A 296 -1.15 -9.37 4.59
CA PHE A 296 -1.84 -8.71 5.70
C PHE A 296 -2.66 -7.51 5.24
N VAL A 297 -2.08 -6.60 4.45
CA VAL A 297 -2.78 -5.39 3.99
C VAL A 297 -3.78 -5.64 2.85
N SER A 298 -3.72 -6.83 2.23
CA SER A 298 -4.68 -7.23 1.18
C SER A 298 -6.13 -7.16 1.66
N VAL A 299 -6.39 -7.37 2.95
CA VAL A 299 -7.75 -7.33 3.53
C VAL A 299 -8.35 -5.92 3.57
N TRP A 300 -7.53 -4.87 3.46
CA TRP A 300 -8.01 -3.49 3.33
C TRP A 300 -7.99 -3.01 1.88
N ARG A 301 -6.99 -3.44 1.09
CA ARG A 301 -6.80 -3.02 -0.31
C ARG A 301 -7.84 -3.63 -1.27
N ALA A 302 -8.26 -4.87 -1.04
CA ALA A 302 -9.25 -5.53 -1.89
C ALA A 302 -10.62 -4.86 -1.77
N LYS A 303 -11.30 -4.61 -2.90
CA LYS A 303 -12.65 -4.02 -2.92
C LYS A 303 -13.69 -4.91 -2.23
N GLN A 304 -13.58 -6.22 -2.42
CA GLN A 304 -14.45 -7.24 -1.83
C GLN A 304 -13.62 -8.50 -1.52
N MET A 305 -13.90 -9.15 -0.40
CA MET A 305 -13.23 -10.39 0.00
C MET A 305 -14.14 -11.19 0.95
N PHE A 306 -14.29 -12.50 0.69
CA PHE A 306 -15.00 -13.42 1.58
C PHE A 306 -14.33 -13.50 2.95
N ALA A 307 -15.12 -13.74 4.01
CA ALA A 307 -14.63 -13.74 5.39
C ALA A 307 -13.57 -14.83 5.63
N GLU A 308 -13.73 -15.98 4.97
CA GLU A 308 -12.80 -17.10 4.94
C GLU A 308 -11.45 -16.66 4.35
N ASN A 309 -11.48 -15.98 3.20
CA ASN A 309 -10.27 -15.48 2.55
C ASN A 309 -9.58 -14.40 3.40
N ARG A 310 -10.34 -13.51 4.05
CA ARG A 310 -9.77 -12.54 5.00
C ARG A 310 -9.03 -13.26 6.13
N PHE A 311 -9.66 -14.26 6.71
CA PHE A 311 -9.09 -15.06 7.79
C PHE A 311 -7.83 -15.82 7.36
N LEU A 312 -7.87 -16.47 6.19
CA LEU A 312 -6.73 -17.19 5.61
C LEU A 312 -5.56 -16.24 5.33
N ASN A 313 -5.80 -15.06 4.76
CA ASN A 313 -4.76 -14.09 4.44
C ASN A 313 -4.05 -13.55 5.71
N VAL A 314 -4.80 -13.26 6.79
CA VAL A 314 -4.19 -12.75 8.02
C VAL A 314 -3.48 -13.83 8.82
N THR A 315 -3.97 -15.08 8.79
CA THR A 315 -3.30 -16.20 9.46
C THR A 315 -2.05 -16.65 8.71
N PHE A 316 -2.08 -16.66 7.38
CA PHE A 316 -0.88 -16.81 6.56
C PHE A 316 0.13 -15.70 6.85
N ALA A 317 -0.30 -14.44 6.90
CA ALA A 317 0.57 -13.33 7.23
C ALA A 317 1.20 -13.49 8.62
N ALA A 318 0.42 -13.91 9.62
CA ALA A 318 0.94 -14.18 10.97
C ALA A 318 2.02 -15.27 10.96
N GLU A 319 1.78 -16.36 10.22
CA GLU A 319 2.73 -17.47 10.09
C GLU A 319 4.02 -17.04 9.39
N ALA A 320 3.90 -16.37 8.24
CA ALA A 320 5.03 -15.89 7.46
C ALA A 320 5.85 -14.85 8.24
N PHE A 321 5.18 -13.89 8.89
CA PHE A 321 5.83 -12.87 9.71
C PHE A 321 6.59 -13.48 10.88
N HIS A 322 5.98 -14.42 11.61
CA HIS A 322 6.64 -15.12 12.71
C HIS A 322 7.88 -15.88 12.23
N ARG A 323 7.78 -16.62 11.12
CA ARG A 323 8.88 -17.38 10.54
C ARG A 323 10.09 -16.50 10.20
N ILE A 324 9.83 -15.28 9.71
CA ILE A 324 10.87 -14.32 9.31
C ILE A 324 11.52 -13.61 10.50
N THR A 325 10.73 -13.27 11.52
CA THR A 325 11.17 -12.38 12.62
C THR A 325 11.58 -13.10 13.89
N GLN A 326 10.96 -14.24 14.19
CA GLN A 326 11.25 -15.04 15.38
C GLN A 326 11.78 -16.43 15.03
N GLY A 327 11.32 -16.99 13.90
CA GLY A 327 11.72 -18.31 13.44
C GLY A 327 11.45 -19.40 14.49
N GLY A 328 12.34 -20.37 14.54
CA GLY A 328 12.34 -21.41 15.55
C GLY A 328 11.88 -22.77 15.02
N ALA A 329 12.47 -23.79 15.61
CA ALA A 329 12.25 -25.19 15.35
C ALA A 329 12.21 -25.96 16.69
N TYR A 330 11.86 -27.25 16.66
CA TYR A 330 11.90 -28.07 17.87
C TYR A 330 13.32 -28.49 18.28
N MET A 331 14.19 -28.65 17.29
CA MET A 331 15.60 -29.04 17.46
C MET A 331 16.46 -28.41 16.36
N GLU A 332 17.78 -28.53 16.48
CA GLU A 332 18.74 -28.12 15.45
C GLU A 332 18.48 -28.87 14.13
N ASP A 333 18.66 -28.20 12.99
CA ASP A 333 18.35 -28.81 11.67
C ASP A 333 19.17 -30.07 11.42
N ARG A 334 20.43 -30.09 11.88
CA ARG A 334 21.28 -31.28 11.79
C ARG A 334 20.70 -32.45 12.59
N GLU A 335 20.29 -32.22 13.83
CA GLU A 335 19.69 -33.25 14.68
C GLU A 335 18.40 -33.78 14.06
N PHE A 336 17.60 -32.89 13.46
CA PHE A 336 16.38 -33.29 12.75
C PHE A 336 16.66 -34.11 11.50
N GLN A 337 17.69 -33.77 10.70
CA GLN A 337 18.08 -34.57 9.54
C GLN A 337 18.58 -35.96 9.96
N GLU A 338 19.37 -36.05 11.03
CA GLU A 338 19.81 -37.33 11.59
C GLU A 338 18.62 -38.18 12.06
N LEU A 339 17.63 -37.54 12.72
CA LEU A 339 16.37 -38.20 13.11
C LEU A 339 15.56 -38.68 11.90
N LEU A 340 15.42 -37.86 10.84
CA LEU A 340 14.75 -38.26 9.60
C LEU A 340 15.41 -39.48 8.96
N GLN A 341 16.75 -39.48 8.87
CA GLN A 341 17.50 -40.62 8.33
C GLN A 341 17.29 -41.89 9.16
N SER A 342 17.20 -41.76 10.48
CA SER A 342 16.93 -42.91 11.36
C SER A 342 15.56 -43.55 11.10
N TYR A 343 14.53 -42.73 10.82
CA TYR A 343 13.21 -43.23 10.46
C TYR A 343 13.20 -43.87 9.08
N ILE A 344 13.89 -43.28 8.10
CA ILE A 344 13.97 -43.82 6.75
C ILE A 344 14.72 -45.14 6.69
N ALA A 345 15.85 -45.24 7.40
CA ALA A 345 16.60 -46.49 7.51
C ALA A 345 15.75 -47.63 8.12
N SER A 346 14.75 -47.29 8.94
CA SER A 346 13.85 -48.25 9.61
C SER A 346 12.56 -48.53 8.84
N THR A 347 12.36 -47.90 7.68
CA THR A 347 11.12 -47.97 6.88
C THR A 347 11.39 -48.78 5.60
N PRO A 348 10.43 -49.59 5.10
CA PRO A 348 10.56 -50.24 3.79
C PRO A 348 10.75 -49.21 2.66
N GLU A 349 11.60 -49.53 1.68
CA GLU A 349 11.97 -48.62 0.58
C GLU A 349 10.75 -48.07 -0.18
N GLU A 350 9.74 -48.91 -0.39
CA GLU A 350 8.45 -48.55 -1.02
C GLU A 350 7.66 -47.46 -0.27
N HIS A 351 7.97 -47.21 1.01
CA HIS A 351 7.29 -46.21 1.84
C HIS A 351 8.14 -44.98 2.14
N HIS A 352 9.40 -44.94 1.71
CA HIS A 352 10.32 -43.82 1.99
C HIS A 352 9.76 -42.49 1.51
N ALA A 353 9.33 -42.41 0.26
CA ALA A 353 8.80 -41.18 -0.33
C ALA A 353 7.52 -40.70 0.38
N TRP A 354 6.63 -41.64 0.73
CA TRP A 354 5.41 -41.32 1.48
C TRP A 354 5.73 -40.79 2.88
N LEU A 355 6.64 -41.45 3.61
CA LEU A 355 7.02 -41.03 4.96
C LEU A 355 7.70 -39.66 4.93
N LEU A 356 8.71 -39.47 4.08
CA LEU A 356 9.37 -38.17 3.91
C LEU A 356 8.35 -37.07 3.61
N GLY A 357 7.41 -37.30 2.69
CA GLY A 357 6.36 -36.35 2.38
C GLY A 357 5.48 -35.96 3.59
N ARG A 358 5.37 -36.82 4.60
CA ARG A 358 4.59 -36.57 5.83
C ARG A 358 5.38 -35.88 6.93
N ILE A 359 6.67 -36.18 7.07
CA ILE A 359 7.49 -35.71 8.20
C ILE A 359 8.58 -34.70 7.84
N ALA A 360 8.78 -34.37 6.55
CA ALA A 360 9.83 -33.44 6.11
C ALA A 360 9.78 -32.07 6.81
N TYR A 361 8.58 -31.62 7.20
CA TYR A 361 8.38 -30.36 7.93
C TYR A 361 8.12 -30.57 9.42
N GLY A 362 8.46 -31.74 9.97
CA GLY A 362 8.20 -32.08 11.38
C GLY A 362 8.94 -31.21 12.39
N ASN A 363 10.05 -30.56 11.98
CA ASN A 363 10.79 -29.63 12.83
C ASN A 363 10.14 -28.24 12.92
N ASP A 364 9.24 -27.91 12.00
CA ASP A 364 8.58 -26.60 11.97
C ASP A 364 7.63 -26.43 13.17
N LEU A 365 7.68 -25.25 13.80
CA LEU A 365 6.71 -24.91 14.82
C LEU A 365 5.29 -24.85 14.24
N PRO A 366 4.27 -25.51 14.83
CA PRO A 366 2.90 -25.41 14.34
C PRO A 366 2.32 -24.01 14.53
N LEU A 367 1.31 -23.65 13.72
CA LEU A 367 0.64 -22.34 13.77
C LEU A 367 0.22 -21.93 15.19
N VAL A 368 -0.28 -22.87 16.01
CA VAL A 368 -0.66 -22.62 17.41
C VAL A 368 0.50 -22.03 18.22
N LYS A 369 1.72 -22.57 18.07
CA LYS A 369 2.90 -22.09 18.80
C LYS A 369 3.31 -20.70 18.31
N ARG A 370 3.34 -20.51 16.98
CA ARG A 370 3.65 -19.22 16.35
C ARG A 370 2.71 -18.11 16.84
N LEU A 371 1.40 -18.36 16.80
CA LEU A 371 0.38 -17.44 17.30
C LEU A 371 0.54 -17.14 18.81
N ARG A 372 0.86 -18.15 19.64
CA ARG A 372 1.12 -17.92 21.09
C ARG A 372 2.33 -17.03 21.33
N GLN A 373 3.40 -17.18 20.56
CA GLN A 373 4.60 -16.36 20.68
C GLN A 373 4.33 -14.93 20.22
N LEU A 374 3.66 -14.73 19.08
CA LEU A 374 3.21 -13.41 18.63
C LEU A 374 2.30 -12.72 19.68
N ALA A 375 1.28 -13.43 20.20
CA ALA A 375 0.40 -12.88 21.24
C ALA A 375 1.12 -12.58 22.57
N SER A 376 2.25 -13.24 22.84
CA SER A 376 3.09 -12.92 24.00
C SER A 376 3.87 -11.64 23.78
N ARG A 377 4.39 -11.43 22.57
CA ARG A 377 5.10 -10.22 22.17
C ARG A 377 4.19 -8.99 22.16
N SER A 378 2.96 -9.11 21.67
CA SER A 378 1.98 -8.02 21.64
C SER A 378 1.19 -7.84 22.95
N ALA A 379 1.48 -8.65 23.99
CA ALA A 379 0.68 -8.72 25.21
C ALA A 379 0.43 -7.37 25.92
N PRO A 380 1.38 -6.41 25.96
CA PRO A 380 1.11 -5.10 26.56
C PRO A 380 -0.12 -4.39 25.99
N VAL A 381 -0.48 -4.67 24.73
CA VAL A 381 -1.61 -4.03 24.04
C VAL A 381 -2.80 -4.99 23.92
N THR A 382 -2.54 -6.25 23.55
CA THR A 382 -3.61 -7.16 23.10
C THR A 382 -4.07 -8.15 24.16
N ARG A 383 -3.47 -8.16 25.36
CA ARG A 383 -3.85 -9.11 26.42
C ARG A 383 -5.29 -8.89 26.90
N SER A 384 -5.75 -7.65 27.00
CA SER A 384 -7.12 -7.29 27.40
C SER A 384 -8.16 -7.83 26.41
N LEU A 385 -7.82 -7.82 25.12
CA LEU A 385 -8.65 -8.33 24.02
C LEU A 385 -8.71 -9.86 23.99
N ILE A 386 -7.56 -10.53 24.05
CA ILE A 386 -7.44 -11.98 23.82
C ILE A 386 -7.74 -12.81 25.07
N LYS A 387 -7.46 -12.27 26.26
CA LYS A 387 -7.51 -12.93 27.57
C LYS A 387 -6.60 -14.16 27.69
N ASN A 388 -6.97 -15.27 27.05
CA ASN A 388 -6.25 -16.55 27.09
C ASN A 388 -5.58 -16.83 25.73
N LYS A 389 -4.30 -16.44 25.61
CA LYS A 389 -3.50 -16.66 24.39
C LYS A 389 -3.41 -18.14 23.98
N GLY A 390 -3.47 -19.07 24.93
CA GLY A 390 -3.36 -20.50 24.69
C GLY A 390 -4.58 -21.06 23.97
N GLN A 391 -5.77 -20.72 24.47
CA GLN A 391 -7.07 -21.08 23.90
C GLN A 391 -7.28 -20.36 22.56
N TRP A 392 -7.00 -19.06 22.50
CA TRP A 392 -7.11 -18.25 21.29
C TRP A 392 -6.31 -18.84 20.13
N ALA A 393 -5.01 -19.08 20.34
CA ALA A 393 -4.15 -19.64 19.30
C ALA A 393 -4.57 -21.05 18.86
N HIS A 394 -5.09 -21.87 19.80
CA HIS A 394 -5.56 -23.21 19.49
C HIS A 394 -6.80 -23.17 18.58
N LEU A 395 -7.83 -22.40 18.95
CA LEU A 395 -9.06 -22.28 18.18
C LEU A 395 -8.80 -21.70 16.78
N LEU A 396 -7.98 -20.65 16.67
CA LEU A 396 -7.63 -20.07 15.38
C LEU A 396 -6.94 -21.07 14.45
N ALA A 397 -6.00 -21.86 14.97
CA ALA A 397 -5.33 -22.87 14.15
C ALA A 397 -6.28 -23.99 13.72
N GLN A 398 -7.23 -24.38 14.58
CA GLN A 398 -8.27 -25.35 14.20
C GLN A 398 -9.17 -24.80 13.10
N VAL A 399 -9.66 -23.56 13.23
CA VAL A 399 -10.45 -22.89 12.18
C VAL A 399 -9.66 -22.81 10.87
N ARG A 400 -8.38 -22.43 10.92
CA ARG A 400 -7.51 -22.37 9.72
C ARG A 400 -7.37 -23.74 9.05
N ASN A 401 -7.20 -24.80 9.84
CA ASN A 401 -7.06 -26.15 9.30
C ASN A 401 -8.36 -26.64 8.65
N GLU A 402 -9.52 -26.39 9.27
CA GLU A 402 -10.82 -26.75 8.71
C GLU A 402 -11.10 -26.00 7.39
N LEU A 403 -10.75 -24.71 7.30
CA LEU A 403 -10.94 -23.92 6.08
C LEU A 403 -10.02 -24.33 4.92
N THR A 404 -8.91 -25.03 5.20
CA THR A 404 -7.94 -25.47 4.17
C THR A 404 -8.11 -26.93 3.78
N HIS A 405 -8.71 -27.76 4.63
CA HIS A 405 -8.95 -29.17 4.39
C HIS A 405 -10.46 -29.42 4.15
N VAL A 406 -10.97 -28.94 3.02
CA VAL A 406 -12.37 -29.09 2.64
C VAL A 406 -12.66 -30.53 2.19
N GLY A 407 -13.47 -31.26 2.95
CA GLY A 407 -14.02 -32.58 2.61
C GLY A 407 -15.53 -32.70 2.95
N GLU A 408 -16.12 -33.88 2.71
CA GLU A 408 -17.50 -34.15 3.13
C GLU A 408 -17.64 -34.01 4.66
N GLY A 409 -18.55 -33.15 5.13
CA GLY A 409 -18.77 -32.89 6.55
C GLY A 409 -17.95 -31.74 7.18
N SER A 410 -17.20 -30.98 6.36
CA SER A 410 -16.46 -29.78 6.77
C SER A 410 -17.32 -28.81 7.59
N ARG A 411 -16.72 -28.19 8.61
CA ARG A 411 -17.42 -27.16 9.40
C ARG A 411 -17.58 -25.89 8.56
N SER A 412 -18.82 -25.40 8.49
CA SER A 412 -19.07 -24.02 8.07
C SER A 412 -19.01 -23.13 9.29
N PHE A 413 -18.27 -22.03 9.19
CA PHE A 413 -18.21 -21.02 10.24
C PHE A 413 -19.05 -19.82 9.82
N GLY A 414 -19.76 -19.21 10.78
CA GLY A 414 -20.49 -17.99 10.51
C GLY A 414 -19.56 -16.85 10.12
N GLY A 415 -19.98 -16.02 9.16
CA GLY A 415 -19.19 -14.88 8.70
C GLY A 415 -18.88 -13.89 9.83
N SER A 416 -19.79 -13.72 10.79
CA SER A 416 -19.58 -12.89 11.99
C SER A 416 -18.42 -13.39 12.84
N GLU A 417 -18.35 -14.68 13.11
CA GLU A 417 -17.31 -15.31 13.92
C GLU A 417 -15.96 -15.12 13.24
N LEU A 418 -15.87 -15.41 11.95
CA LEU A 418 -14.64 -15.23 11.17
C LEU A 418 -14.15 -13.79 11.15
N ILE A 419 -15.06 -12.80 11.09
CA ILE A 419 -14.69 -11.39 11.18
C ILE A 419 -14.00 -11.09 12.52
N PHE A 420 -14.59 -11.46 13.66
CA PHE A 420 -13.99 -11.16 14.96
C PHE A 420 -12.69 -11.93 15.20
N LEU A 421 -12.61 -13.18 14.73
CA LEU A 421 -11.36 -13.93 14.76
C LEU A 421 -10.28 -13.26 13.90
N THR A 422 -10.63 -12.81 12.69
CA THR A 422 -9.72 -12.07 11.78
C THR A 422 -9.19 -10.80 12.45
N GLU A 423 -10.07 -9.96 13.02
CA GLU A 423 -9.67 -8.71 13.68
C GLU A 423 -8.77 -8.96 14.91
N SER A 424 -8.95 -10.09 15.60
CA SER A 424 -8.06 -10.48 16.70
C SER A 424 -6.65 -10.83 16.23
N VAL A 425 -6.51 -11.52 15.08
CA VAL A 425 -5.21 -11.81 14.46
C VAL A 425 -4.58 -10.51 13.96
N ILE A 426 -5.37 -9.65 13.32
CA ILE A 426 -4.95 -8.33 12.88
C ILE A 426 -4.34 -7.53 14.03
N SER A 427 -5.05 -7.46 15.17
CA SER A 427 -4.60 -6.71 16.33
C SER A 427 -3.23 -7.19 16.84
N VAL A 428 -3.03 -8.51 16.92
CA VAL A 428 -1.76 -9.12 17.35
C VAL A 428 -0.64 -8.84 16.37
N VAL A 429 -0.85 -9.16 15.09
CA VAL A 429 0.19 -9.10 14.06
C VAL A 429 0.57 -7.66 13.77
N ARG A 430 -0.39 -6.73 13.71
CA ARG A 430 -0.15 -5.30 13.53
C ARG A 430 0.75 -4.75 14.63
N VAL A 431 0.44 -5.03 15.89
CA VAL A 431 1.28 -4.59 17.03
C VAL A 431 2.68 -5.20 16.92
N CYS A 432 2.80 -6.47 16.54
CA CYS A 432 4.11 -7.10 16.36
C CYS A 432 4.92 -6.48 15.22
N MET A 433 4.29 -6.13 14.09
CA MET A 433 4.94 -5.46 12.96
C MET A 433 5.43 -4.05 13.35
N LEU A 434 4.63 -3.29 14.09
CA LEU A 434 5.02 -1.98 14.59
C LEU A 434 6.18 -2.07 15.61
N LEU A 435 6.13 -3.04 16.53
CA LEU A 435 7.23 -3.31 17.46
C LEU A 435 8.52 -3.71 16.72
N GLU A 436 8.43 -4.52 15.66
CA GLU A 436 9.59 -4.93 14.85
C GLU A 436 10.25 -3.72 14.18
N CYS A 437 9.48 -2.69 13.83
CA CYS A 437 9.99 -1.47 13.21
C CYS A 437 10.38 -0.37 14.20
N GLY A 438 10.42 -0.71 15.50
CA GLY A 438 10.93 0.18 16.54
C GLY A 438 9.92 1.19 17.09
N VAL A 439 8.61 0.98 16.90
CA VAL A 439 7.60 1.75 17.63
C VAL A 439 7.69 1.42 19.12
N GLU A 440 7.70 2.45 19.95
CA GLU A 440 7.82 2.28 21.40
C GLU A 440 6.64 1.54 22.00
N SER A 441 6.92 0.56 22.87
CA SER A 441 5.89 -0.28 23.49
C SER A 441 4.91 0.51 24.34
N GLU A 442 5.34 1.63 24.96
CA GLU A 442 4.45 2.44 25.82
C GLU A 442 3.42 3.20 24.98
N SER A 443 3.81 3.72 23.81
CA SER A 443 2.86 4.32 22.87
C SER A 443 1.80 3.31 22.42
N LEU A 444 2.23 2.09 22.08
CA LEU A 444 1.30 1.03 21.69
C LEU A 444 0.35 0.64 22.83
N LYS A 445 0.86 0.59 24.06
CA LYS A 445 0.09 0.25 25.26
C LYS A 445 -0.99 1.28 25.57
N SER A 446 -0.81 2.56 25.23
CA SER A 446 -1.86 3.58 25.38
C SER A 446 -3.18 3.21 24.67
N LYS A 447 -3.12 2.32 23.68
CA LYS A 447 -4.29 1.86 22.91
C LYS A 447 -4.98 0.63 23.49
N SER A 448 -4.46 0.01 24.55
CA SER A 448 -5.00 -1.24 25.14
C SER A 448 -6.47 -1.14 25.56
N ASP A 449 -6.91 0.07 25.89
CA ASP A 449 -8.26 0.40 26.35
C ASP A 449 -8.97 1.39 25.41
N SER A 450 -8.50 1.47 24.16
CA SER A 450 -9.19 2.24 23.13
C SER A 450 -10.62 1.72 22.94
N TYR A 451 -11.53 2.61 22.53
CA TYR A 451 -12.92 2.25 22.25
C TYR A 451 -13.01 1.08 21.26
N ALA A 452 -12.15 1.06 20.24
CA ALA A 452 -12.10 -0.01 19.25
C ALA A 452 -11.82 -1.39 19.88
N ILE A 453 -10.83 -1.49 20.78
CA ILE A 453 -10.49 -2.74 21.48
C ILE A 453 -11.62 -3.12 22.45
N ASN A 454 -12.13 -2.16 23.22
CA ASN A 454 -13.20 -2.40 24.20
C ASN A 454 -14.49 -2.86 23.54
N TRP A 455 -14.83 -2.31 22.37
CA TRP A 455 -15.97 -2.74 21.58
C TRP A 455 -15.76 -4.15 21.03
N HIS A 456 -14.58 -4.48 20.50
CA HIS A 456 -14.31 -5.81 19.92
C HIS A 456 -14.31 -6.95 20.94
N LYS A 457 -13.87 -6.70 22.17
CA LYS A 457 -13.68 -7.71 23.21
C LYS A 457 -14.88 -8.64 23.46
N PRO A 458 -16.10 -8.14 23.79
CA PRO A 458 -17.25 -9.01 24.02
C PRO A 458 -17.68 -9.81 22.78
N HIS A 459 -17.44 -9.27 21.58
CA HIS A 459 -17.75 -9.96 20.34
C HIS A 459 -16.75 -11.09 20.04
N LEU A 460 -15.46 -10.86 20.28
CA LEU A 460 -14.43 -11.89 20.17
C LEU A 460 -14.67 -13.02 21.17
N ASP A 461 -15.01 -12.70 22.43
CA ASP A 461 -15.35 -13.69 23.44
C ASP A 461 -16.48 -14.63 22.97
N ARG A 462 -17.56 -14.04 22.44
CA ARG A 462 -18.70 -14.79 21.91
C ARG A 462 -18.29 -15.66 20.72
N ALA A 463 -17.52 -15.11 19.79
CA ALA A 463 -17.05 -15.86 18.62
C ALA A 463 -16.19 -17.07 19.02
N LEU A 464 -15.26 -16.89 19.96
CA LEU A 464 -14.44 -17.99 20.49
C LEU A 464 -15.28 -19.05 21.20
N GLU A 465 -16.33 -18.66 21.92
CA GLU A 465 -17.25 -19.60 22.58
C GLU A 465 -18.06 -20.41 21.58
N VAL A 466 -18.64 -19.76 20.56
CA VAL A 466 -19.39 -20.44 19.48
C VAL A 466 -18.51 -21.46 18.77
N VAL A 467 -17.34 -21.02 18.30
CA VAL A 467 -16.38 -21.89 17.59
C VAL A 467 -15.95 -23.06 18.47
N ARG A 468 -15.69 -22.82 19.76
CA ARG A 468 -15.35 -23.89 20.70
C ARG A 468 -16.48 -24.93 20.82
N ARG A 469 -17.73 -24.49 20.97
CA ARG A 469 -18.90 -25.38 21.05
C ARG A 469 -19.08 -26.20 19.77
N ASP A 470 -18.81 -25.60 18.61
CA ASP A 470 -18.91 -26.30 17.32
C ASP A 470 -17.83 -27.38 17.14
N PHE A 471 -16.65 -27.19 17.74
CA PHE A 471 -15.64 -28.23 17.82
C PHE A 471 -15.99 -29.33 18.84
N GLU A 472 -16.66 -28.99 19.94
CA GLU A 472 -17.07 -29.95 20.98
C GLU A 472 -18.27 -30.83 20.56
N ARG A 473 -19.23 -30.31 19.77
CA ARG A 473 -20.44 -31.04 19.33
C ARG A 473 -20.23 -32.18 18.32
N LYS A 474 -19.06 -32.26 17.69
CA LYS A 474 -18.71 -33.26 16.66
C LYS A 474 -17.61 -34.24 17.13
N LYS A 475 -17.24 -34.21 18.42
CA LYS A 475 -16.49 -35.29 19.08
C LYS A 475 -17.48 -36.27 19.70
#